data_AF-A0AAN6MXT8-F1
#
_entry.id   AF-A0AAN6MXT8-F1
#
_cell.length_a   1.000
_cell.length_b   1.000
_cell.length_c   1.000
_cell.angle_alpha   90.00
_cell.angle_beta   90.00
_cell.angle_gamma   90.00
#
_symmetry.space_group_name_H-M   'P 1'
#
loop_
_entity.id
_entity.type
_entity.pdbx_description
1 polymer ?
#
loop_
_entity_poly.entity_id
_entity_poly.type
_entity_poly.pdbx_seq_one_letter_code
_entity_poly.pdbx_strand_id
1 'polypeptide(L)'
;MFDNGVIQLIEGDDIDRPRNALTLTHNLHRLFGGFDVFPEPASDVEPHTYRIDSFLPPAIVRELLPVTRALYLTESRTIDPYSLRLLAIYCAIAHILHLSAAGAYIDKVLGDMEEKGIRVDGLTELGCLVTLALGGWLNGIV
;
A
#
# COMPACT_ATOMS: atom_id res chain seq x y z
N MET A 1 6.39 -15.99 -9.45
CA MET A 1 6.09 -15.32 -8.15
C MET A 1 7.35 -15.08 -7.31
N PHE A 2 8.55 -15.05 -7.91
CA PHE A 2 9.76 -14.62 -7.21
C PHE A 2 10.39 -13.52 -8.05
N ASP A 3 10.30 -12.29 -7.54
CA ASP A 3 10.92 -11.14 -8.16
C ASP A 3 12.40 -11.11 -7.75
N ASN A 4 13.31 -11.45 -8.66
CA ASN A 4 14.72 -11.62 -8.35
C ASN A 4 15.36 -10.27 -8.00
N GLY A 5 15.96 -10.18 -6.82
CA GLY A 5 16.59 -8.94 -6.36
C GLY A 5 15.63 -8.00 -5.61
N VAL A 6 14.41 -8.45 -5.30
CA VAL A 6 13.39 -7.59 -4.66
C VAL A 6 13.77 -7.21 -3.24
N ILE A 7 14.45 -8.11 -2.51
CA ILE A 7 14.93 -7.84 -1.15
C ILE A 7 15.94 -6.68 -1.19
N GLN A 8 16.93 -6.72 -2.09
CA GLN A 8 17.88 -5.61 -2.24
C GLN A 8 17.22 -4.31 -2.70
N LEU A 9 16.11 -4.39 -3.44
CA LEU A 9 15.35 -3.22 -3.86
C LEU A 9 14.61 -2.56 -2.70
N ILE A 10 14.07 -3.35 -1.76
CA ILE A 10 13.29 -2.89 -0.60
C ILE A 10 14.21 -2.49 0.55
N GLU A 11 15.22 -3.30 0.86
CA GLU A 11 16.16 -3.07 1.97
C GLU A 11 17.37 -2.20 1.59
N GLY A 12 17.50 -1.83 0.32
CA GLY A 12 18.60 -0.98 -0.14
C GLY A 12 18.41 0.50 0.20
N ASP A 13 19.51 1.25 0.19
CA ASP A 13 19.57 2.69 0.53
C ASP A 13 18.72 3.61 -0.37
N ASP A 14 18.19 3.07 -1.46
CA ASP A 14 17.45 3.83 -2.45
C ASP A 14 15.92 3.74 -2.28
N ILE A 15 15.41 3.07 -1.26
CA ILE A 15 13.97 2.93 -1.03
C ILE A 15 13.28 4.28 -0.77
N ASP A 16 14.01 5.23 -0.18
CA ASP A 16 13.54 6.58 0.14
C ASP A 16 13.78 7.59 -1.00
N ARG A 17 14.26 7.13 -2.16
CA ARG A 17 14.49 8.01 -3.32
C ARG A 17 13.15 8.44 -3.96
N PRO A 18 13.13 9.56 -4.70
CA PRO A 18 11.94 10.03 -5.41
C PRO A 18 11.26 9.00 -6.32
N ARG A 19 12.02 8.02 -6.83
CA ARG A 19 11.51 6.89 -7.62
C ARG A 19 10.47 6.02 -6.89
N ASN A 20 10.33 6.17 -5.56
CA ASN A 20 9.34 5.50 -4.72
C ASN A 20 8.33 6.48 -4.07
N ALA A 21 8.35 7.78 -4.42
CA ALA A 21 7.63 8.81 -3.66
C ALA A 21 6.53 9.48 -4.50
N LEU A 22 5.27 9.06 -4.36
CA LEU A 22 4.12 9.62 -5.09
C LEU A 22 3.49 10.82 -4.36
N THR A 23 3.30 11.93 -5.07
CA THR A 23 2.51 13.06 -4.55
C THR A 23 1.03 12.82 -4.78
N LEU A 24 0.24 12.82 -3.70
CA LEU A 24 -1.19 12.54 -3.73
C LEU A 24 -1.96 13.63 -2.98
N THR A 25 -3.23 13.84 -3.34
CA THR A 25 -4.14 14.62 -2.50
C THR A 25 -4.35 13.88 -1.19
N HIS A 26 -4.68 14.60 -0.10
CA HIS A 26 -4.85 14.00 1.22
C HIS A 26 -5.74 12.74 1.24
N ASN A 27 -6.88 12.78 0.54
CA ASN A 27 -7.80 11.64 0.49
C ASN A 27 -7.20 10.45 -0.26
N LEU A 28 -6.56 10.69 -1.40
CA LEU A 28 -5.89 9.62 -2.15
C LEU A 28 -4.69 9.07 -1.39
N HIS A 29 -3.95 9.91 -0.67
CA HIS A 29 -2.84 9.46 0.17
C HIS A 29 -3.31 8.48 1.25
N ARG A 30 -4.44 8.76 1.91
CA ARG A 30 -5.03 7.83 2.88
C ARG A 30 -5.46 6.51 2.25
N LEU A 31 -6.15 6.56 1.10
CA LEU A 31 -6.61 5.36 0.40
C LEU A 31 -5.45 4.52 -0.17
N PHE A 32 -4.40 5.18 -0.64
CA PHE A 32 -3.18 4.54 -1.11
C PHE A 32 -2.40 3.91 0.07
N GLY A 33 -2.31 4.59 1.21
CA GLY A 33 -1.70 4.00 2.41
C GLY A 33 -2.45 2.75 2.91
N GLY A 34 -3.77 2.69 2.71
CA GLY A 34 -4.62 1.55 3.06
C GLY A 34 -4.71 0.46 1.99
N PHE A 35 -3.99 0.56 0.87
CA PHE A 35 -4.07 -0.37 -0.26
C PHE A 35 -5.46 -0.49 -0.92
N ASP A 36 -6.34 0.49 -0.72
CA ASP A 36 -7.67 0.54 -1.33
C ASP A 36 -7.62 0.99 -2.79
N VAL A 37 -6.57 1.74 -3.14
CA VAL A 37 -6.33 2.31 -4.48
C VAL A 37 -5.02 1.76 -5.00
N PHE A 38 -5.03 1.31 -6.25
CA PHE A 38 -3.87 0.70 -6.87
C PHE A 38 -3.70 1.10 -8.34
N PRO A 39 -2.46 1.30 -8.79
CA PRO A 39 -2.15 1.54 -10.18
C PRO A 39 -1.88 0.24 -10.92
N GLU A 40 -2.44 0.11 -12.11
CA GLU A 40 -2.16 -0.94 -13.08
C GLU A 40 -1.47 -0.34 -14.31
N PRO A 41 -0.51 -1.07 -14.93
CA PRO A 41 0.04 -0.66 -16.21
C PRO A 41 -1.09 -0.55 -17.24
N ALA A 42 -1.21 0.59 -17.90
CA ALA A 42 -2.18 0.73 -18.97
C ALA A 42 -1.65 -0.01 -20.21
N SER A 43 -2.29 -1.12 -20.59
CA SER A 43 -1.79 -2.08 -21.59
C SER A 43 -1.51 -1.52 -22.98
N ASP A 44 -1.97 -0.30 -23.29
CA ASP A 44 -1.96 0.28 -24.63
C ASP A 44 -1.54 1.77 -24.67
N VAL A 45 -0.89 2.28 -23.62
CA VAL A 45 -0.62 3.73 -23.46
C VAL A 45 0.88 4.02 -23.35
N GLU A 46 1.25 5.29 -23.57
CA GLU A 46 2.62 5.82 -23.45
C GLU A 46 3.33 5.34 -22.17
N PRO A 47 4.68 5.25 -22.18
CA PRO A 47 5.48 4.90 -21.01
C PRO A 47 5.06 5.69 -19.77
N HIS A 48 5.14 5.08 -18.59
CA HIS A 48 4.75 5.69 -17.31
C HIS A 48 3.27 6.11 -17.21
N THR A 49 2.40 5.52 -18.02
CA THR A 49 0.96 5.70 -17.90
C THR A 49 0.31 4.53 -17.18
N TYR A 50 -0.53 4.86 -16.21
CA TYR A 50 -1.18 3.89 -15.36
C TYR A 50 -2.67 4.16 -15.30
N ARG A 51 -3.44 3.07 -15.27
CA ARG A 51 -4.83 3.10 -14.86
C ARG A 51 -4.84 2.96 -13.33
N ILE A 52 -5.25 4.01 -12.66
CA ILE A 52 -5.44 4.00 -11.21
C ILE A 52 -6.86 3.55 -10.94
N ASP A 53 -7.00 2.45 -10.22
CA ASP A 53 -8.27 1.82 -9.88
C ASP A 53 -8.41 1.65 -8.36
N SER A 54 -9.56 1.14 -7.93
CA SER A 54 -9.94 1.06 -6.53
C SER A 54 -10.78 -0.19 -6.25
N PHE A 55 -10.56 -0.80 -5.09
CA PHE A 55 -11.44 -1.87 -4.58
C PHE A 55 -12.72 -1.34 -3.95
N LEU A 56 -12.78 -0.03 -3.68
CA LEU A 56 -13.92 0.64 -3.06
C LEU A 56 -15.02 0.98 -4.07
N PRO A 57 -16.30 0.99 -3.64
CA PRO A 57 -17.41 1.45 -4.47
C PRO A 57 -17.22 2.89 -5.00
N PRO A 58 -17.73 3.21 -6.21
CA PRO A 58 -17.59 4.53 -6.83
C PRO A 58 -18.01 5.71 -5.94
N ALA A 59 -19.03 5.52 -5.12
CA ALA A 59 -19.52 6.53 -4.18
C ALA A 59 -18.45 6.93 -3.12
N ILE A 60 -17.60 6.01 -2.69
CA ILE A 60 -16.54 6.28 -1.70
C ILE A 60 -15.40 7.07 -2.34
N VAL A 61 -15.06 6.72 -3.59
CA VAL A 61 -14.05 7.44 -4.39
C VAL A 61 -14.60 8.67 -5.12
N ARG A 62 -15.86 9.05 -4.86
CA ARG A 62 -16.54 10.21 -5.46
C ARG A 62 -16.46 10.22 -6.99
N GLU A 63 -16.58 9.05 -7.63
CA GLU A 63 -16.46 8.88 -9.08
C GLU A 63 -15.11 9.35 -9.67
N LEU A 64 -14.08 9.51 -8.83
CA LEU A 64 -12.74 9.93 -9.28
C LEU A 64 -11.95 8.79 -9.93
N LEU A 65 -12.32 7.53 -9.64
CA LEU A 65 -11.64 6.32 -10.09
C LEU A 65 -12.64 5.38 -10.78
N PRO A 66 -12.24 4.62 -11.81
CA PRO A 66 -10.88 4.53 -12.34
C PRO A 66 -10.48 5.75 -13.19
N VAL A 67 -9.18 6.08 -13.20
CA VAL A 67 -8.62 7.15 -14.03
C VAL A 67 -7.29 6.74 -14.64
N THR A 68 -7.08 7.06 -15.92
CA THR A 68 -5.79 6.87 -16.58
C THR A 68 -4.96 8.15 -16.48
N ARG A 69 -3.75 8.04 -15.94
CA ARG A 69 -2.83 9.17 -15.74
C ARG A 69 -1.39 8.76 -16.07
N ALA A 70 -0.70 9.66 -16.77
CA ALA A 70 0.74 9.60 -16.90
C ALA A 70 1.40 10.14 -15.63
N LEU A 71 2.19 9.32 -14.95
CA LEU A 71 2.90 9.69 -13.73
C LEU A 71 4.30 10.21 -14.08
N TYR A 72 4.36 11.43 -14.61
CA TYR A 72 5.61 12.16 -14.83
C TYR A 72 5.76 13.26 -13.77
N LEU A 73 6.95 13.35 -13.15
CA LEU A 73 7.22 14.34 -12.11
C LEU A 73 7.33 15.77 -12.64
N THR A 74 7.96 15.97 -13.81
CA THR A 74 8.17 17.28 -14.44
C THR A 74 8.42 17.15 -15.94
N GLU A 75 8.05 18.15 -16.75
CA GLU A 75 8.42 18.22 -18.17
C GLU A 75 9.94 18.26 -18.37
N SER A 76 10.66 18.84 -17.40
CA SER A 76 12.12 18.93 -17.39
C SER A 76 12.84 17.63 -17.01
N ARG A 77 12.10 16.61 -16.53
CA ARG A 77 12.62 15.27 -16.17
C ARG A 77 13.84 15.31 -15.24
N THR A 78 13.88 16.27 -14.33
CA THR A 78 15.00 16.50 -13.40
C THR A 78 14.96 15.59 -12.17
N ILE A 79 13.86 14.86 -11.96
CA ILE A 79 13.66 13.93 -10.86
C ILE A 79 13.51 12.53 -11.46
N ASP A 80 14.16 11.54 -10.83
CA ASP A 80 14.08 10.15 -11.26
C ASP A 80 12.62 9.68 -11.39
N PRO A 81 12.26 9.00 -12.49
CA PRO A 81 10.90 8.51 -12.70
C PRO A 81 10.55 7.42 -11.67
N TYR A 82 9.25 7.26 -11.43
CA TYR A 82 8.72 6.19 -10.58
C TYR A 82 9.21 4.82 -11.05
N SER A 83 9.69 4.02 -10.11
CA SER A 83 10.07 2.63 -10.36
C SER A 83 8.81 1.81 -10.67
N LEU A 84 8.68 1.41 -11.93
CA LEU A 84 7.64 0.48 -12.41
C LEU A 84 7.58 -0.79 -11.55
N ARG A 85 8.74 -1.24 -11.07
CA ARG A 85 8.86 -2.45 -10.27
C ARG A 85 8.32 -2.26 -8.86
N LEU A 86 8.66 -1.16 -8.18
CA LEU A 86 8.10 -0.84 -6.86
C LEU A 86 6.59 -0.66 -6.93
N LEU A 87 6.10 -0.03 -8.01
CA LEU A 87 4.68 0.15 -8.23
C LEU A 87 3.95 -1.18 -8.47
N ALA A 88 4.56 -2.10 -9.23
CA ALA A 88 4.03 -3.43 -9.44
C ALA A 88 4.00 -4.25 -8.13
N ILE A 89 5.02 -4.11 -7.27
CA ILE A 89 5.04 -4.73 -5.94
C ILE A 89 3.90 -4.20 -5.08
N TYR A 90 3.73 -2.87 -5.00
CA TYR A 90 2.61 -2.25 -4.29
C TYR A 90 1.26 -2.78 -4.79
N CYS A 91 1.07 -2.84 -6.11
CA CYS A 91 -0.16 -3.34 -6.72
C CYS A 91 -0.42 -4.81 -6.38
N ALA A 92 0.61 -5.65 -6.39
CA ALA A 92 0.52 -7.05 -5.98
C ALA A 92 0.12 -7.18 -4.50
N ILE A 93 0.72 -6.38 -3.61
CA ILE A 93 0.36 -6.36 -2.17
C ILE A 93 -1.11 -5.95 -2.01
N ALA A 94 -1.56 -4.90 -2.69
CA ALA A 94 -2.94 -4.45 -2.62
C ALA A 94 -3.94 -5.56 -3.01
N HIS A 95 -3.68 -6.24 -4.12
CA HIS A 95 -4.51 -7.36 -4.56
C HIS A 95 -4.48 -8.54 -3.59
N ILE A 96 -3.31 -8.89 -3.03
CA ILE A 96 -3.20 -9.96 -2.05
C ILE A 96 -4.02 -9.61 -0.80
N LEU A 97 -3.85 -8.40 -0.26
CA LEU A 97 -4.57 -7.96 0.94
C LEU A 97 -6.09 -7.95 0.72
N HIS A 98 -6.54 -7.48 -0.44
CA HIS A 98 -7.95 -7.43 -0.79
C HIS A 98 -8.54 -8.83 -1.01
N LEU A 99 -7.96 -9.64 -1.92
CA LEU A 99 -8.51 -10.94 -2.33
C LEU A 99 -8.44 -11.99 -1.21
N SER A 100 -7.47 -11.90 -0.31
CA SER A 100 -7.35 -12.80 0.84
C SER A 100 -8.13 -12.34 2.08
N ALA A 101 -8.71 -11.14 2.04
CA ALA A 101 -9.23 -10.42 3.21
C ALA A 101 -8.19 -10.21 4.34
N ALA A 102 -6.89 -10.42 4.08
CA ALA A 102 -5.84 -10.22 5.06
C ALA A 102 -5.75 -8.76 5.53
N GLY A 103 -6.06 -7.79 4.66
CA GLY A 103 -6.12 -6.37 5.05
C GLY A 103 -7.11 -6.14 6.19
N ALA A 104 -8.36 -6.57 6.00
CA ALA A 104 -9.40 -6.46 7.02
C ALA A 104 -9.07 -7.24 8.32
N TYR A 105 -8.39 -8.37 8.21
CA TYR A 105 -7.90 -9.11 9.37
C TYR A 105 -6.82 -8.33 10.14
N ILE A 106 -5.84 -7.74 9.44
CA ILE A 106 -4.79 -6.91 10.05
C ILE A 106 -5.41 -5.69 10.73
N ASP A 107 -6.32 -4.99 10.06
CA ASP A 107 -7.02 -3.82 10.63
C ASP A 107 -7.77 -4.18 11.91
N LYS A 108 -8.42 -5.34 11.93
CA LYS A 108 -9.09 -5.85 13.13
C LYS A 108 -8.09 -6.09 14.26
N VAL A 109 -6.98 -6.78 13.97
CA VAL A 109 -5.95 -7.07 14.98
C VAL A 109 -5.36 -5.78 15.54
N LEU A 110 -5.06 -4.80 14.68
CA LEU A 110 -4.56 -3.49 15.09
C LEU A 110 -5.59 -2.70 15.91
N GLY A 111 -6.85 -2.70 15.50
CA GLY A 111 -7.94 -2.07 16.26
C GLY A 111 -8.15 -2.70 17.64
N ASP A 112 -8.10 -4.03 17.73
CA ASP A 112 -8.18 -4.78 18.99
C ASP A 112 -6.98 -4.46 19.93
N MET A 113 -5.82 -4.05 19.39
CA MET A 113 -4.67 -3.59 20.19
C MET A 113 -4.86 -2.18 20.76
N GLU A 114 -5.50 -1.29 20.00
CA GLU A 114 -5.76 0.09 20.42
C GLU A 114 -6.91 0.16 21.45
N GLU A 115 -7.89 -0.74 21.34
CA GLU A 115 -8.99 -0.83 22.29
C GLU A 115 -8.51 -1.41 23.64
N LYS A 116 -8.49 -0.56 24.68
CA LYS A 116 -8.09 -0.97 26.04
C LYS A 116 -9.14 -1.87 26.69
N GLY A 117 -9.14 -3.17 26.38
CA GLY A 117 -9.97 -4.15 27.08
C GLY A 117 -9.99 -5.53 26.45
N ILE A 118 -10.08 -6.56 27.29
CA ILE A 118 -10.48 -7.89 26.83
C ILE A 118 -11.91 -7.74 26.30
N ARG A 119 -12.15 -8.12 25.04
CA ARG A 119 -13.52 -8.12 24.49
C ARG A 119 -14.40 -8.94 25.41
N VAL A 120 -15.62 -8.48 25.67
CA VAL A 120 -16.54 -9.10 26.65
C VAL A 120 -16.81 -10.58 26.34
N ASP A 121 -16.63 -10.99 25.09
CA ASP A 121 -16.76 -12.37 24.62
C ASP A 121 -15.50 -13.25 24.80
N GLY A 122 -14.39 -12.70 25.30
CA GLY A 122 -13.12 -13.41 25.51
C GLY A 122 -12.35 -13.75 24.23
N LEU A 123 -12.77 -13.23 23.08
CA LEU A 123 -12.21 -13.57 21.75
C LEU A 123 -11.06 -12.64 21.32
N THR A 124 -10.38 -11.99 22.26
CA THR A 124 -9.18 -11.20 21.95
C THR A 124 -8.03 -12.15 21.58
N GLU A 125 -7.40 -11.93 20.42
CA GLU A 125 -6.28 -12.73 19.89
C GLU A 125 -4.96 -12.46 20.65
N LEU A 126 -4.97 -12.64 21.96
CA LEU A 126 -3.88 -12.25 22.87
C LEU A 126 -2.53 -12.85 22.47
N GLY A 127 -2.52 -14.09 21.95
CA GLY A 127 -1.30 -14.73 21.46
C GLY A 127 -0.68 -14.01 20.26
N CYS A 128 -1.51 -13.52 19.33
CA CYS A 128 -1.05 -12.72 18.20
C CYS A 128 -0.49 -11.38 18.70
N LEU A 129 -1.22 -10.69 19.59
CA LEU A 129 -0.78 -9.40 20.14
C LEU A 129 0.56 -9.50 20.89
N VAL A 130 0.73 -10.56 21.70
CA VAL A 130 1.99 -10.81 22.42
C VAL A 130 3.12 -11.13 21.45
N THR A 131 2.86 -11.91 20.40
CA THR A 131 3.88 -12.22 19.37
C THR A 131 4.34 -10.97 18.65
N LEU A 132 3.39 -10.11 18.27
CA LEU A 132 3.67 -8.82 17.64
C LEU A 132 4.48 -7.88 18.55
N ALA A 133 4.12 -7.82 19.84
CA ALA A 133 4.85 -7.06 20.84
C ALA A 133 6.29 -7.56 21.03
N LEU A 134 6.47 -8.87 21.19
CA LEU A 134 7.78 -9.51 21.35
C LEU A 134 8.64 -9.40 20.08
N GLY A 135 8.01 -9.33 18.91
CA GLY A 135 8.66 -9.07 17.62
C GLY A 135 9.15 -7.63 17.44
N GLY A 136 8.96 -6.75 18.43
CA GLY A 136 9.50 -5.38 18.42
C GLY A 136 8.56 -4.32 17.83
N TRP A 137 7.37 -4.70 17.35
CA TRP A 137 6.47 -3.77 16.66
C TRP A 137 5.97 -2.63 17.56
N LEU A 138 5.80 -2.90 18.85
CA LEU A 138 5.37 -1.90 19.85
C LEU A 138 6.51 -1.02 20.38
N ASN A 139 7.77 -1.36 20.10
CA ASN A 139 8.92 -0.66 20.65
C ASN A 139 9.41 0.48 19.72
N GLY A 140 8.80 0.66 18.55
CA GLY A 140 9.26 1.63 17.55
C GLY A 140 10.66 1.33 16.98
N ILE A 141 11.12 0.09 17.13
CA ILE A 141 12.38 -0.43 16.57
C ILE A 141 12.00 -1.28 15.37
N VAL A 142 11.67 -0.62 14.26
CA VAL A 142 11.66 -1.23 12.92
C VAL A 142 12.34 -0.22 12.00
#